data_AF-A0A7K8BKX8-F1
#
_entry.id   AF-A0A7K8BKX8-F1
#
_cell.length_a   1.000
_cell.length_b   1.000
_cell.length_c   1.000
_cell.angle_alpha   90.00
_cell.angle_beta   90.00
_cell.angle_gamma   90.00
#
_symmetry.space_group_name_H-M   'P 1'
#
loop_
_entity.id
_entity.type
_entity.pdbx_description
1 polymer ?
#
loop_
_entity_poly.entity_id
_entity_poly.type
_entity_poly.pdbx_seq_one_letter_code
_entity_poly.pdbx_strand_id
1 'polypeptide(L)'
;GRVVAVVPAGDSSDLAVAVAAAAAATEAWAGLGGPERGQHLTRLATTLGGDHRGTMGALLALAGGRPLCRTLGADLDLGLRLLQVPAGGAQLGPPGLEGWTPLGVVAVVLVGPCSLPALLWKLGPLLAMGE
;
A
#
# COMPACT_ATOMS: atom_id res chain seq x y z
N GLY A 1 14.37 13.00 -22.33
CA GLY A 1 13.11 12.91 -21.57
C GLY A 1 12.60 14.31 -21.29
N ARG A 2 11.28 14.50 -21.18
CA ARG A 2 10.68 15.74 -20.69
C ARG A 2 10.37 15.59 -19.20
N VAL A 3 10.47 16.68 -18.44
CA VAL A 3 10.06 16.70 -17.03
C VAL A 3 8.55 16.49 -16.96
N VAL A 4 8.10 15.53 -16.15
CA VAL A 4 6.67 15.22 -15.95
C VAL A 4 6.13 15.95 -14.72
N ALA A 5 6.90 15.97 -13.63
CA ALA A 5 6.55 16.65 -12.39
C ALA A 5 7.83 16.95 -11.58
N VAL A 6 7.71 17.88 -10.63
CA VAL A 6 8.69 18.10 -9.56
C VAL A 6 8.09 17.55 -8.28
N VAL A 7 8.82 16.66 -7.60
CA VAL A 7 8.39 16.03 -6.36
C VAL A 7 9.26 16.57 -5.22
N PRO A 8 8.69 16.87 -4.03
CA PRO A 8 9.49 17.27 -2.87
C PRO A 8 10.53 16.20 -2.51
N ALA A 9 11.75 16.64 -2.24
CA ALA A 9 12.80 15.79 -1.67
C ALA A 9 12.74 15.92 -0.15
N GLY A 10 12.03 14.99 0.50
CA GLY A 10 11.80 15.05 1.93
C GLY A 10 13.08 14.97 2.76
N ASP A 11 13.08 15.63 3.90
CA ASP A 11 14.22 15.67 4.82
C ASP A 11 13.89 15.07 6.21
N SER A 12 14.76 15.29 7.20
CA SER A 12 14.57 14.77 8.56
C SER A 12 13.36 15.38 9.27
N SER A 13 12.94 16.59 8.90
CA SER A 13 11.76 17.25 9.47
C SER A 13 10.47 16.61 8.95
N ASP A 14 10.41 16.31 7.65
CA ASP A 14 9.28 15.58 7.04
C ASP A 14 9.16 14.18 7.64
N LEU A 15 10.30 13.50 7.86
CA LEU A 15 10.33 12.20 8.50
C LEU A 15 9.78 12.24 9.93
N ALA A 16 10.18 13.25 10.72
CA ALA A 16 9.68 13.41 12.09
C ALA A 16 8.16 13.62 12.13
N VAL A 17 7.63 14.41 11.20
CA VAL A 17 6.18 14.63 11.05
C VAL A 17 5.48 13.34 10.65
N ALA A 18 6.02 12.59 9.68
CA ALA A 18 5.43 11.33 9.23
C ALA A 18 5.39 10.27 10.36
N VAL A 19 6.46 10.15 11.14
CA VAL A 19 6.53 9.21 12.28
C VAL A 19 5.56 9.62 13.39
N ALA A 20 5.47 10.91 13.71
CA ALA A 20 4.52 11.40 14.71
C ALA A 20 3.06 11.15 14.30
N ALA A 21 2.72 11.37 13.02
CA ALA A 21 1.40 11.10 12.50
C ALA A 21 1.06 9.59 12.51
N ALA A 22 2.02 8.74 12.14
CA ALA A 22 1.86 7.29 12.21
C ALA A 22 1.62 6.83 13.66
N ALA A 23 2.45 7.29 14.60
CA ALA A 23 2.33 6.94 16.02
C ALA A 23 0.97 7.35 16.62
N ALA A 24 0.46 8.52 16.23
CA ALA A 24 -0.86 8.98 16.67
C ALA A 24 -2.02 8.14 16.10
N ALA A 25 -1.85 7.52 14.94
CA ALA A 25 -2.87 6.69 14.29
C ALA A 25 -2.80 5.21 14.68
N THR A 26 -1.65 4.72 15.16
CA THR A 26 -1.39 3.30 15.46
C THR A 26 -2.45 2.70 16.37
N GLU A 27 -2.79 3.36 17.50
CA GLU A 27 -3.76 2.80 18.45
C GLU A 27 -5.15 2.65 17.85
N ALA A 28 -5.63 3.68 17.13
CA ALA A 28 -6.93 3.66 16.49
C ALA A 28 -6.99 2.60 15.37
N TRP A 29 -5.92 2.48 14.58
CA TRP A 29 -5.83 1.50 13.50
C TRP A 29 -5.71 0.06 14.00
N ALA A 30 -4.86 -0.18 14.99
CA ALA A 30 -4.70 -1.48 15.65
C ALA A 30 -6.00 -1.91 16.36
N GLY A 31 -6.74 -0.94 16.92
CA GLY A 31 -8.03 -1.15 17.57
C GLY A 31 -9.16 -1.54 16.61
N LEU A 32 -9.02 -1.28 15.30
CA LEU A 32 -9.96 -1.82 14.30
C LEU A 32 -9.86 -3.34 14.29
N GLY A 33 -10.99 -4.04 14.28
CA GLY A 33 -10.99 -5.49 14.11
C GLY A 33 -10.36 -5.90 12.76
N GLY A 34 -9.79 -7.11 12.69
CA GLY A 34 -9.27 -7.68 11.43
C GLY A 34 -10.22 -7.55 10.24
N PRO A 35 -11.53 -7.85 10.40
CA PRO A 35 -12.55 -7.63 9.36
C PRO A 35 -12.62 -6.21 8.82
N GLU A 36 -12.56 -5.21 9.69
CA GLU A 36 -12.65 -3.81 9.30
C GLU A 36 -11.40 -3.36 8.55
N ARG A 37 -10.20 -3.70 9.06
CA ARG A 37 -8.94 -3.43 8.34
C ARG A 37 -8.92 -4.08 6.97
N GLY A 38 -9.34 -5.34 6.89
CA GLY A 38 -9.46 -6.06 5.63
C GLY A 38 -10.47 -5.40 4.67
N GLN A 39 -11.57 -4.84 5.17
CA GLN A 39 -12.53 -4.10 4.35
C GLN A 39 -11.94 -2.79 3.80
N HIS A 40 -11.15 -2.06 4.59
CA HIS A 40 -10.42 -0.89 4.11
C HIS A 40 -9.45 -1.25 2.97
N LEU A 41 -8.68 -2.33 3.13
CA LEU A 41 -7.75 -2.80 2.09
C LEU A 41 -8.49 -3.30 0.84
N THR A 42 -9.60 -3.99 0.99
CA THR A 42 -10.47 -4.38 -0.14
C THR A 42 -11.00 -3.14 -0.86
N ARG A 43 -11.47 -2.12 -0.11
CA ARG A 43 -11.95 -0.87 -0.69
C ARG A 43 -10.85 -0.13 -1.45
N LEU A 44 -9.63 -0.08 -0.91
CA LEU A 44 -8.48 0.49 -1.61
C LEU A 44 -8.24 -0.25 -2.95
N ALA A 45 -8.24 -1.58 -2.93
CA ALA A 45 -8.03 -2.38 -4.13
C ALA A 45 -9.14 -2.18 -5.17
N THR A 46 -10.41 -2.13 -4.76
CA THR A 46 -11.53 -1.92 -5.68
C THR A 46 -11.55 -0.51 -6.26
N THR A 47 -11.26 0.51 -5.46
CA THR A 47 -11.18 1.91 -5.92
C THR A 47 -10.04 2.11 -6.94
N LEU A 48 -8.87 1.51 -6.70
CA LEU A 48 -7.74 1.57 -7.63
C LEU A 48 -7.97 0.74 -8.90
N GLY A 49 -8.60 -0.44 -8.77
CA GLY A 49 -8.86 -1.36 -9.88
C GLY A 49 -10.08 -1.02 -10.72
N GLY A 50 -11.00 -0.21 -10.20
CA GLY A 50 -12.20 0.28 -10.88
C GLY A 50 -12.03 1.72 -11.37
N ASP A 51 -12.61 2.68 -10.64
CA ASP A 51 -12.75 4.08 -11.03
C ASP A 51 -11.44 4.75 -11.45
N HIS A 52 -10.33 4.41 -10.79
CA HIS A 52 -9.03 5.04 -11.04
C HIS A 52 -8.08 4.19 -11.90
N ARG A 53 -8.52 3.05 -12.42
CA ARG A 53 -7.66 2.10 -13.15
C ARG A 53 -6.93 2.74 -14.33
N GLY A 54 -7.66 3.48 -15.16
CA GLY A 54 -7.10 4.14 -16.35
C GLY A 54 -6.05 5.19 -15.99
N THR A 55 -6.39 6.08 -15.05
CA THR A 55 -5.50 7.15 -14.57
C THR A 55 -4.25 6.58 -13.91
N MET A 56 -4.40 5.58 -13.04
CA MET A 56 -3.27 4.93 -12.37
C MET A 56 -2.36 4.22 -13.37
N GLY A 57 -2.95 3.46 -14.33
CA GLY A 57 -2.20 2.81 -15.40
C GLY A 57 -1.40 3.80 -16.25
N ALA A 58 -1.99 4.95 -16.60
CA ALA A 58 -1.31 5.99 -17.36
C ALA A 58 -0.14 6.62 -16.59
N LEU A 59 -0.33 6.94 -15.30
CA LEU A 59 0.73 7.48 -14.44
C LEU A 59 1.90 6.50 -14.28
N LEU A 60 1.60 5.22 -14.01
CA LEU A 60 2.62 4.18 -13.90
C LEU A 60 3.36 3.94 -15.22
N ALA A 61 2.66 4.02 -16.35
CA ALA A 61 3.27 3.86 -17.67
C ALA A 61 4.19 5.05 -18.02
N LEU A 62 3.76 6.27 -17.68
CA LEU A 62 4.57 7.49 -17.82
C LEU A 62 5.83 7.44 -16.93
N ALA A 63 5.69 7.00 -15.68
CA ALA A 63 6.81 6.91 -14.75
C ALA A 63 7.79 5.77 -15.11
N GLY A 64 7.27 4.61 -15.51
CA GLY A 64 8.08 3.42 -15.80
C GLY A 64 8.56 3.31 -17.25
N GLY A 65 8.05 4.13 -18.17
CA GLY A 65 8.39 4.08 -19.60
C GLY A 65 7.92 2.82 -20.34
N ARG A 66 6.98 2.07 -19.76
CA ARG A 66 6.46 0.80 -20.34
C ARG A 66 5.13 1.03 -21.06
N PRO A 67 4.81 0.22 -22.11
CA PRO A 67 3.50 0.27 -22.75
C PRO A 67 2.36 0.08 -21.76
N LEU A 68 1.27 0.85 -21.92
CA LEU A 68 0.12 0.82 -21.01
C LEU A 68 -0.43 -0.59 -20.77
N CYS A 69 -0.54 -1.41 -21.82
CA CYS A 69 -1.03 -2.79 -21.70
C CYS A 69 -0.14 -3.65 -20.77
N ARG A 70 1.19 -3.47 -20.84
CA ARG A 70 2.14 -4.17 -19.98
C ARG A 70 2.05 -3.65 -18.55
N THR A 71 1.97 -2.34 -18.37
CA THR A 71 1.87 -1.69 -17.05
C THR A 71 0.60 -2.10 -16.31
N LEU A 72 -0.54 -2.15 -16.99
CA LEU A 72 -1.80 -2.57 -16.39
C LEU A 72 -1.71 -3.99 -15.84
N GLY A 73 -1.16 -4.93 -16.59
CA GLY A 73 -1.02 -6.32 -16.14
C GLY A 73 0.09 -6.54 -15.10
N ALA A 74 1.29 -6.03 -15.38
CA ALA A 74 2.48 -6.34 -14.60
C ALA A 74 2.64 -5.48 -13.34
N ASP A 75 2.07 -4.27 -13.31
CA ASP A 75 2.16 -3.38 -12.15
C ASP A 75 0.83 -3.26 -11.43
N LEU A 76 -0.21 -2.79 -12.12
CA LEU A 76 -1.47 -2.47 -11.46
C LEU A 76 -2.19 -3.74 -11.00
N ASP A 77 -2.52 -4.64 -11.92
CA ASP A 77 -3.27 -5.86 -11.60
C ASP A 77 -2.52 -6.77 -10.64
N LEU A 78 -1.20 -6.92 -10.82
CA LEU A 78 -0.38 -7.70 -9.90
C LEU A 78 -0.34 -7.07 -8.51
N GLY A 79 -0.13 -5.76 -8.41
CA GLY A 79 -0.12 -5.05 -7.13
C GLY A 79 -1.45 -5.16 -6.40
N LEU A 80 -2.57 -5.02 -7.10
CA LEU A 80 -3.91 -5.17 -6.51
C LEU A 80 -4.16 -6.59 -6.01
N ARG A 81 -3.74 -7.61 -6.76
CA ARG A 81 -3.83 -9.02 -6.30
C ARG A 81 -3.00 -9.25 -5.04
N LEU A 82 -1.78 -8.70 -4.99
CA LEU A 82 -0.89 -8.79 -3.82
C LEU A 82 -1.47 -8.08 -2.59
N LEU A 83 -2.26 -7.02 -2.79
CA LEU A 83 -2.98 -6.32 -1.72
C LEU A 83 -4.22 -7.10 -1.24
N GLN A 84 -4.92 -7.76 -2.16
CA GLN A 84 -6.17 -8.48 -1.85
C GLN A 84 -5.95 -9.73 -0.99
N VAL A 85 -4.81 -10.42 -1.12
CA VAL A 85 -4.48 -11.60 -0.31
C VAL A 85 -4.44 -11.30 1.20
N PRO A 86 -3.63 -10.33 1.69
CA PRO A 86 -3.63 -9.98 3.10
C PRO A 86 -4.93 -9.30 3.55
N ALA A 87 -5.65 -8.61 2.65
CA ALA A 87 -6.98 -8.07 2.96
C ALA A 87 -7.98 -9.19 3.31
N GLY A 88 -8.06 -10.24 2.49
CA GLY A 88 -8.87 -11.42 2.78
C GLY A 88 -8.40 -12.16 4.03
N GLY A 89 -7.08 -12.26 4.24
CA GLY A 89 -6.49 -12.80 5.46
C GLY A 89 -6.97 -12.07 6.71
N ALA A 90 -6.93 -10.74 6.72
CA ALA A 90 -7.41 -9.92 7.83
C ALA A 90 -8.90 -10.13 8.12
N GLN A 91 -9.72 -10.30 7.08
CA GLN A 91 -11.16 -10.55 7.23
C GLN A 91 -11.49 -11.89 7.85
N LEU A 92 -10.76 -12.92 7.49
CA LEU A 92 -11.01 -14.28 7.95
C LEU A 92 -10.36 -14.57 9.30
N GLY A 93 -9.35 -13.78 9.70
CA GLY A 93 -8.51 -14.08 10.85
C GLY A 93 -7.61 -15.27 10.53
N PRO A 94 -6.32 -15.05 10.16
CA PRO A 94 -5.47 -16.15 9.75
C PRO A 94 -5.25 -17.12 10.92
N PRO A 95 -5.37 -18.43 10.71
CA PRO A 95 -5.15 -19.41 11.77
C PRO A 95 -3.72 -19.31 12.30
N GLY A 96 -3.56 -19.36 13.63
CA GLY A 96 -2.26 -19.26 14.29
C GLY A 96 -1.77 -17.85 14.61
N LEU A 97 -2.59 -16.82 14.39
CA LEU A 97 -2.30 -15.43 14.79
C LEU A 97 -3.07 -15.00 16.06
N GLU A 98 -3.57 -15.97 16.82
CA GLU A 98 -4.23 -15.72 18.11
C GLU A 98 -3.24 -15.07 19.09
N GLY A 99 -3.62 -13.93 19.66
CA GLY A 99 -2.77 -13.19 20.60
C GLY A 99 -1.64 -12.38 19.97
N TRP A 100 -1.52 -12.36 18.63
CA TRP A 100 -0.59 -11.45 17.96
C TRP A 100 -1.05 -10.01 18.12
N THR A 101 -0.10 -9.12 18.39
CA THR A 101 -0.32 -7.69 18.53
C THR A 101 0.61 -6.96 17.56
N PRO A 102 0.16 -5.82 16.99
CA PRO A 102 1.01 -5.02 16.13
C PRO A 102 2.19 -4.44 16.91
N LEU A 103 3.32 -4.27 16.22
CA LEU A 103 4.55 -3.72 16.78
C LEU A 103 4.51 -2.19 16.88
N GLY A 104 3.73 -1.55 16.02
CA GLY A 104 3.49 -0.11 15.98
C GLY A 104 3.99 0.51 14.67
N VAL A 105 4.80 1.57 14.75
CA VAL A 105 5.23 2.29 13.55
C VAL A 105 6.32 1.52 12.80
N VAL A 106 6.03 1.13 11.56
CA VAL A 106 6.97 0.43 10.68
C VAL A 106 7.45 1.32 9.53
N ALA A 107 8.77 1.45 9.38
CA ALA A 107 9.38 2.13 8.25
C ALA A 107 9.56 1.20 7.05
N VAL A 108 9.02 1.58 5.88
CA VAL A 108 9.15 0.82 4.64
C VAL A 108 10.05 1.57 3.66
N VAL A 109 11.23 1.00 3.39
CA VAL A 109 12.17 1.52 2.40
C VAL A 109 12.16 0.64 1.16
N LEU A 110 11.96 1.25 -0.01
CA LEU A 110 12.02 0.58 -1.32
C LEU A 110 13.33 0.93 -2.02
N VAL A 111 14.03 -0.07 -2.52
CA VAL A 111 15.31 0.10 -3.24
C VAL A 111 15.08 -0.26 -4.71
N GLY A 112 15.56 0.60 -5.63
CA GLY A 112 15.44 0.40 -7.07
C GLY A 112 14.24 1.15 -7.68
N PRO A 113 13.74 0.76 -8.88
CA PRO A 113 12.54 1.37 -9.45
C PRO A 113 11.34 1.04 -8.56
N CYS A 114 10.80 2.05 -7.86
CA CYS A 114 9.61 1.91 -7.04
C CYS A 114 8.43 1.47 -7.91
N SER A 115 8.11 0.17 -7.89
CA SER A 115 6.96 -0.40 -8.58
C SER A 115 5.77 -0.52 -7.63
N LEU A 116 4.55 -0.38 -8.16
CA LEU A 116 3.35 -0.54 -7.36
C LEU A 116 3.26 -1.94 -6.70
N PRO A 117 3.61 -3.05 -7.38
CA PRO A 117 3.69 -4.36 -6.73
C PRO A 117 4.67 -4.39 -5.56
N ALA A 118 5.86 -3.79 -5.71
CA ALA A 118 6.90 -3.75 -4.68
C ALA A 118 6.49 -2.90 -3.45
N LEU A 119 5.57 -1.95 -3.62
CA LEU A 119 4.97 -1.22 -2.52
C LEU A 119 3.86 -2.04 -1.85
N LEU A 120 2.90 -2.53 -2.63
CA LEU A 120 1.68 -3.16 -2.10
C LEU A 120 1.94 -4.52 -1.43
N TRP A 121 2.94 -5.29 -1.87
CA TRP A 121 3.30 -6.53 -1.16
C TRP A 121 3.90 -6.28 0.24
N LYS A 122 4.48 -5.09 0.50
CA LYS A 122 4.97 -4.73 1.83
C LYS A 122 3.86 -4.11 2.68
N LEU A 123 3.12 -3.15 2.12
CA LEU A 123 2.07 -2.45 2.85
C LEU A 123 0.87 -3.35 3.18
N GLY A 124 0.48 -4.24 2.27
CA GLY A 124 -0.66 -5.13 2.45
C GLY A 124 -0.63 -5.92 3.77
N PRO A 125 0.41 -6.73 4.05
CA PRO A 125 0.49 -7.48 5.31
C PRO A 125 0.66 -6.58 6.54
N LEU A 126 1.43 -5.47 6.45
CA LEU A 126 1.60 -4.55 7.58
C LEU A 126 0.26 -3.97 8.03
N LEU A 127 -0.49 -3.39 7.09
CA LEU A 127 -1.80 -2.81 7.37
C LEU A 127 -2.84 -3.86 7.78
N ALA A 128 -2.77 -5.07 7.23
CA ALA A 128 -3.63 -6.19 7.61
C ALA A 128 -3.41 -6.60 9.08
N MET A 129 -2.15 -6.58 9.54
CA MET A 129 -1.77 -6.90 10.92
C MET A 129 -2.06 -5.78 11.92
N GLY A 130 -2.34 -4.55 11.44
CA GLY A 130 -2.65 -3.40 12.28
C GLY A 130 -1.44 -2.52 12.60
N GLU A 131 -0.34 -2.67 11.84
CA GLU A 131 0.79 -1.73 11.84
C GLU A 131 0.41 -0.39 11.18
#